data_AF-A0ABD0MP91-F1
#
_entry.id   AF-A0ABD0MP91-F1
#
_cell.length_a   1.000
_cell.length_b   1.000
_cell.length_c   1.000
_cell.angle_alpha   90.00
_cell.angle_beta   90.00
_cell.angle_gamma   90.00
#
_symmetry.space_group_name_H-M   'P 1'
#
loop_
_entity.id
_entity.type
_entity.pdbx_description
1 polymer ?
#
loop_
_entity_poly.entity_id
_entity_poly.type
_entity_poly.pdbx_seq_one_letter_code
_entity_poly.pdbx_strand_id
1 'polypeptide(L)'
;AANMKYRASVSSTNDLPSNAQVTGRRTVLPAHSKDNSHIGILTILYNNIGKDLSRVSMPVALNEPLSLLQRVSEELEYSELLDIANHTDDPFERM
;
A
#
# COMPACT_ATOMS: atom_id res chain seq x y z
N ALA A 1 2.07 -28.41 -23.49
CA ALA A 1 1.46 -27.41 -24.40
C ALA A 1 0.95 -26.13 -23.69
N ALA A 2 0.44 -26.18 -22.46
CA ALA A 2 -0.14 -25.01 -21.78
C ALA A 2 0.89 -23.96 -21.29
N ASN A 3 2.13 -24.37 -20.99
CA ASN A 3 3.14 -23.49 -20.39
C ASN A 3 3.76 -22.48 -21.39
N MET A 4 3.75 -22.79 -22.68
CA MET A 4 4.25 -21.86 -23.73
C MET A 4 3.28 -20.72 -24.02
N LYS A 5 1.97 -20.90 -23.79
CA LYS A 5 0.97 -19.87 -24.05
C LYS A 5 0.99 -18.78 -22.99
N TYR A 6 1.26 -19.11 -21.72
CA TYR A 6 1.38 -18.11 -20.65
C TYR A 6 2.57 -17.16 -20.89
N ARG A 7 3.71 -17.69 -21.34
CA ARG A 7 4.91 -16.89 -21.60
C ARG A 7 4.75 -15.92 -22.79
N ALA A 8 3.94 -16.28 -23.78
CA ALA A 8 3.62 -15.41 -24.92
C ALA A 8 2.64 -14.28 -24.56
N SER A 9 1.83 -14.45 -23.50
CA SER A 9 0.94 -13.40 -23.00
C SER A 9 1.69 -12.25 -22.33
N VAL A 10 2.88 -12.51 -21.77
CA VAL A 10 3.69 -11.52 -21.05
C VAL A 10 4.58 -10.69 -21.97
N SER A 11 4.70 -11.06 -23.25
CA SER A 11 5.53 -10.36 -24.23
C SER A 11 4.77 -9.32 -25.06
N SER A 12 3.47 -9.15 -24.84
CA SER A 12 2.61 -8.21 -25.59
C SER A 12 2.23 -6.97 -24.80
N THR A 13 2.88 -6.70 -23.65
CA THR A 13 2.87 -5.35 -23.10
C THR A 13 3.79 -4.51 -23.99
N ASN A 14 3.23 -3.51 -24.67
CA ASN A 14 4.05 -2.43 -25.22
C ASN A 14 4.77 -1.79 -24.03
N ASP A 15 5.98 -2.25 -23.74
CA ASP A 15 6.92 -1.54 -22.89
C ASP A 15 7.31 -0.28 -23.68
N LEU A 16 6.43 0.72 -23.64
CA LEU A 16 6.86 2.07 -23.96
C LEU A 16 8.05 2.35 -23.04
N PRO A 17 9.21 2.72 -23.58
CA PRO A 17 10.29 3.18 -22.74
C PRO A 17 9.76 4.39 -21.99
N SER A 18 9.54 4.24 -20.68
CA SER A 18 9.19 5.31 -19.77
C SER A 18 10.41 6.23 -19.62
N ASN A 19 10.77 6.90 -20.71
CA ASN A 19 11.68 8.03 -20.69
C ASN A 19 10.90 9.31 -20.35
N ALA A 20 10.03 9.22 -19.35
CA ALA A 20 9.40 10.37 -18.73
C ALA A 20 10.07 10.52 -17.37
N GLN A 21 10.92 11.54 -17.25
CA GLN A 21 11.08 12.20 -15.97
C GLN A 21 9.70 12.69 -15.53
N VAL A 22 8.95 11.84 -14.84
CA VAL A 22 7.72 12.25 -14.16
C VAL A 22 8.16 12.84 -12.83
N THR A 23 8.52 14.12 -12.85
CA THR A 23 8.95 14.88 -11.67
C THR A 23 7.78 15.26 -10.74
N GLY A 24 6.64 14.57 -10.82
CA GLY A 24 5.40 14.89 -10.10
C GLY A 24 4.84 13.72 -9.29
N ARG A 25 4.11 14.01 -8.21
CA ARG A 25 3.44 13.01 -7.36
C ARG A 25 2.29 12.35 -8.13
N ARG A 26 2.26 11.02 -8.16
CA ARG A 26 1.13 10.25 -8.74
C ARG A 26 -0.14 10.49 -7.93
N THR A 27 -1.24 10.84 -8.61
CA THR A 27 -2.54 11.12 -7.97
C THR A 27 -3.55 9.97 -8.08
N VAL A 28 -3.31 8.97 -8.94
CA VAL A 28 -4.24 7.85 -9.18
C VAL A 28 -3.46 6.54 -9.32
N LEU A 29 -4.05 5.44 -8.84
CA LEU A 29 -3.49 4.10 -9.00
C LEU A 29 -3.73 3.54 -10.42
N PRO A 30 -2.81 2.71 -10.96
CA PRO A 30 -2.95 2.15 -12.30
C PRO A 30 -4.17 1.25 -12.52
N ALA A 31 -4.72 0.68 -11.45
CA ALA A 31 -5.88 -0.20 -11.49
C ALA A 31 -6.70 -0.05 -10.21
N HIS A 32 -7.98 -0.37 -10.30
CA HIS A 32 -8.87 -0.45 -9.15
C HIS A 32 -8.56 -1.69 -8.30
N SER A 33 -8.82 -1.59 -7.00
CA SER A 33 -8.78 -2.74 -6.09
C SER A 33 -9.76 -3.82 -6.55
N LYS A 34 -9.36 -5.08 -6.43
CA LYS A 34 -10.22 -6.22 -6.75
C LYS A 34 -11.26 -6.42 -5.65
N ASP A 35 -12.42 -6.99 -6.00
CA ASP A 35 -13.43 -7.38 -5.03
C ASP A 35 -12.95 -8.59 -4.21
N ASN A 36 -12.67 -8.34 -2.93
CA ASN A 36 -12.12 -9.33 -1.99
C ASN A 36 -13.18 -9.90 -1.03
N SER A 37 -14.47 -9.71 -1.33
CA SER A 37 -15.60 -10.13 -0.48
C SER A 37 -15.67 -11.63 -0.20
N HIS A 38 -15.01 -12.44 -1.02
CA HIS A 38 -14.94 -13.89 -0.87
C HIS A 38 -13.93 -14.36 0.19
N ILE A 39 -13.03 -13.49 0.67
CA ILE A 39 -12.04 -13.86 1.68
C ILE A 39 -12.56 -13.53 3.07
N GLY A 40 -12.82 -14.57 3.88
CA GLY A 40 -13.20 -14.43 5.28
C GLY A 40 -12.02 -14.03 6.16
N ILE A 41 -11.79 -12.73 6.35
CA ILE A 41 -10.72 -12.20 7.24
C ILE A 41 -10.82 -12.81 8.64
N LEU A 42 -12.04 -12.87 9.20
CA LEU A 42 -12.28 -13.46 10.52
C LEU A 42 -11.85 -14.92 10.59
N THR A 43 -12.12 -15.73 9.57
CA THR A 43 -11.68 -17.13 9.52
C THR A 43 -10.16 -17.26 9.55
N ILE A 44 -9.43 -16.38 8.84
CA ILE A 44 -7.96 -16.36 8.86
C ILE A 44 -7.45 -15.99 10.26
N LEU A 45 -8.07 -15.00 10.91
CA LEU A 45 -7.72 -14.60 12.27
C LEU A 45 -7.98 -15.73 13.29
N TYR A 46 -9.14 -16.39 13.23
CA TYR A 46 -9.46 -17.53 14.10
C TYR A 46 -8.46 -18.67 13.98
N ASN A 47 -8.01 -18.98 12.76
CA ASN A 47 -7.02 -20.04 12.52
C ASN A 47 -5.60 -19.68 13.00
N ASN A 48 -5.33 -18.41 13.32
CA ASN A 48 -4.02 -17.90 13.71
C ASN A 48 -4.01 -17.24 15.10
N ILE A 49 -4.99 -17.54 15.95
CA ILE A 49 -5.03 -17.05 17.33
C ILE A 49 -3.72 -17.41 18.06
N GLY A 50 -3.16 -16.41 18.76
CA GLY A 50 -1.94 -16.57 19.54
C GLY A 50 -0.65 -16.61 18.72
N LYS A 51 -0.73 -16.48 17.39
CA LYS A 51 0.43 -16.35 16.51
C LYS A 51 0.68 -14.90 16.13
N ASP A 52 1.95 -14.59 15.92
CA ASP A 52 2.35 -13.35 15.27
C ASP A 52 1.98 -13.42 13.78
N LEU A 53 1.06 -12.57 13.35
CA LEU A 53 0.59 -12.50 11.96
C LEU A 53 1.71 -12.08 10.99
N SER A 54 2.78 -11.45 11.46
CA SER A 54 3.94 -11.13 10.60
C SER A 54 4.63 -12.38 10.03
N ARG A 55 4.46 -13.52 10.70
CA ARG A 55 5.01 -14.84 10.30
C ARG A 55 4.00 -15.70 9.54
N VAL A 56 2.76 -15.24 9.42
CA VAL A 56 1.68 -15.93 8.71
C VAL A 56 1.58 -15.33 7.31
N SER A 57 1.61 -16.16 6.28
CA SER A 57 1.42 -15.70 4.91
C SER A 57 -0.03 -15.29 4.67
N MET A 58 -0.24 -14.00 4.44
CA MET A 58 -1.56 -13.44 4.13
C MET A 58 -1.82 -13.44 2.61
N PRO A 59 -3.06 -13.73 2.17
CA PRO A 59 -3.43 -13.55 0.77
C PRO A 59 -3.21 -12.10 0.32
N VAL A 60 -2.60 -11.91 -0.86
CA VAL A 60 -2.30 -10.56 -1.42
C VAL A 60 -3.54 -9.69 -1.57
N ALA A 61 -4.71 -10.30 -1.76
CA ALA A 61 -6.00 -9.63 -1.79
C ALA A 61 -6.34 -8.85 -0.50
N LEU A 62 -5.80 -9.28 0.65
CA LEU A 62 -5.98 -8.58 1.92
C LEU A 62 -4.92 -7.52 2.18
N ASN A 63 -3.84 -7.51 1.39
CA ASN A 63 -2.78 -6.54 1.54
C ASN A 63 -3.07 -5.31 0.68
N GLU A 64 -2.83 -4.15 1.25
CA GLU A 64 -2.78 -2.91 0.49
C GLU A 64 -1.42 -2.78 -0.20
N PRO A 65 -1.31 -2.07 -1.35
CA PRO A 65 -0.06 -1.90 -2.09
C PRO A 65 0.87 -0.88 -1.42
N LEU A 66 1.08 -1.02 -0.11
CA LEU A 66 1.94 -0.19 0.72
C LEU A 66 2.77 -1.07 1.64
N SER A 67 4.03 -0.71 1.80
CA SER A 67 4.90 -1.32 2.81
C SER A 67 4.71 -0.67 4.18
N LEU A 68 5.14 -1.35 5.23
CA LEU A 68 5.07 -0.81 6.59
C LEU A 68 5.78 0.56 6.72
N LEU A 69 6.93 0.74 6.05
CA LEU A 69 7.66 2.02 6.07
C LEU A 69 6.88 3.16 5.42
N GLN A 70 6.20 2.86 4.31
CA GLN A 70 5.32 3.83 3.65
C GLN A 70 4.13 4.17 4.55
N ARG A 71 3.59 3.17 5.25
CA ARG A 71 2.49 3.37 6.20
C ARG A 71 2.91 4.28 7.36
N VAL A 72 4.09 4.08 7.94
CA VAL A 72 4.63 4.97 8.98
C VAL A 72 4.88 6.38 8.43
N SER A 73 5.27 6.50 7.15
CA SER A 73 5.47 7.81 6.52
C SER A 73 4.17 8.61 6.36
N GLU A 74 2.99 7.97 6.39
CA GLU A 74 1.71 8.67 6.35
C GLU A 74 1.44 9.49 7.62
N GLU A 75 2.09 9.18 8.75
CA GLU A 75 1.99 9.98 9.97
C GLU A 75 2.53 11.42 9.77
N LEU A 76 3.36 11.62 8.75
CA LEU A 76 3.92 12.93 8.37
C LEU A 76 3.13 13.62 7.25
N GLU A 77 1.91 13.17 6.94
CA GLU A 77 1.05 13.84 5.94
C GLU A 77 0.78 15.31 6.30
N TYR A 78 0.60 15.58 7.60
CA TYR A 78 0.29 16.91 8.13
C TYR A 78 1.44 17.46 8.99
N SER A 79 2.68 17.36 8.50
CA SER A 79 3.86 17.82 9.24
C SER A 79 3.85 19.32 9.54
N GLU A 80 3.12 20.12 8.75
CA GLU A 80 2.94 21.56 8.97
C GLU A 80 2.27 21.88 10.31
N LEU A 81 1.53 20.93 10.89
CA LEU A 81 0.98 21.09 12.24
C LEU A 81 2.09 21.19 13.29
N LEU A 82 3.22 20.50 13.09
CA LEU A 82 4.39 20.61 13.96
C LEU A 82 5.05 22.00 13.82
N ASP A 83 5.09 22.54 12.60
CA ASP A 83 5.58 23.89 12.38
C ASP A 83 4.67 24.91 13.07
N ILE A 84 3.35 24.79 12.94
CA ILE A 84 2.39 25.66 13.61
C ILE A 84 2.55 25.56 15.13
N ALA A 85 2.59 24.35 15.67
CA ALA A 85 2.82 24.10 17.10
C ALA A 85 4.11 24.74 17.61
N ASN A 86 5.18 24.76 16.81
CA ASN A 86 6.44 25.42 17.15
C ASN A 86 6.32 26.96 17.20
N HIS A 87 5.38 27.56 16.47
CA HIS A 87 5.11 29.00 16.50
C HIS A 87 4.04 29.40 17.53
N THR A 88 3.40 28.44 18.19
CA THR A 88 2.40 28.69 19.24
C THR A 88 3.07 28.83 20.61
N ASP A 89 2.93 30.02 21.21
CA ASP A 89 3.49 30.34 22.52
C ASP A 89 2.77 29.60 23.66
N ASP A 90 1.44 29.51 23.61
CA ASP A 90 0.63 28.86 24.63
C ASP A 90 0.89 27.34 24.65
N PRO A 91 1.46 26.78 25.75
CA PRO A 91 1.71 25.36 25.86
C PRO A 91 0.46 24.48 25.78
N PHE A 92 -0.72 25.01 26.14
CA PHE A 92 -1.97 24.26 26.10
C PHE A 92 -2.57 24.20 24.69
N GLU A 93 -2.37 25.23 23.87
CA GLU A 93 -2.80 25.25 22.47
C GLU A 93 -1.83 24.48 21.55
N ARG A 94 -0.57 24.33 21.98
CA ARG A 94 0.45 23.52 21.31
C ARG A 94 0.23 22.00 21.45
N MET A 95 -0.44 21.56 22.50
CA MET A 95 -0.64 20.15 22.86
C MET A 95 -1.93 19.58 22.27
#